data_AF-W9T5L6-F1
#
_entry.id   AF-W9T5L6-F1
#
_cell.length_a   1.000
_cell.length_b   1.000
_cell.length_c   1.000
_cell.angle_alpha   90.00
_cell.angle_beta   90.00
_cell.angle_gamma   90.00
#
_symmetry.space_group_name_H-M   'P 1'
#
loop_
_entity.id
_entity.type
_entity.pdbx_description
1 polymer ?
#
loop_
_entity_poly.entity_id
_entity_poly.type
_entity_poly.pdbx_seq_one_letter_code
_entity_poly.pdbx_strand_id
1 'polypeptide(L)'
;MADEQNLDNQTPETPENAETEVAEDLAARVQSLEEQLAAAQDQSLRVAAELQNIRRRAEQDVEKAHKFALEKFAGDLLAVADSLERGLELSNPDDEAVKPMREGVELTLKLLLDTLARHQLEQLDPHGEPFNPEHHQAMAMEESTHVEPGSVLKVFQKGYLLNGRLLRPAMVVVSKAPAEATPSIDEKA
;
A
#
# COMPACT_ATOMS: atom_id res chain seq x y z
N MET A 1 9.30 -116.54 0.21
CA MET A 1 9.55 -116.46 1.67
C MET A 1 10.92 -115.85 1.83
N ALA A 2 11.13 -114.62 2.27
CA ALA A 2 10.30 -113.50 2.74
C ALA A 2 11.11 -112.25 2.32
N ASP A 3 10.50 -111.31 1.59
CA ASP A 3 9.91 -110.06 2.08
C ASP A 3 10.85 -109.12 2.85
N GLU A 4 10.67 -107.82 2.58
CA GLU A 4 11.18 -106.60 3.24
C GLU A 4 12.39 -105.93 2.56
N GLN A 5 12.41 -104.64 2.22
CA GLN A 5 11.50 -103.51 2.37
C GLN A 5 12.11 -102.41 1.47
N ASN A 6 11.35 -101.82 0.55
CA ASN A 6 11.79 -100.66 -0.23
C ASN A 6 11.08 -99.42 0.36
N LEU A 7 11.76 -98.73 1.27
CA LEU A 7 11.28 -97.48 1.86
C LEU A 7 11.53 -96.32 0.90
N ASP A 8 10.41 -95.76 0.44
CA ASP A 8 10.13 -94.34 0.22
C ASP A 8 11.30 -93.38 0.51
N ASN A 9 11.93 -92.88 -0.55
CA ASN A 9 12.85 -91.74 -0.48
C ASN A 9 12.08 -90.49 -0.89
N GLN A 10 11.27 -89.96 0.02
CA GLN A 10 10.75 -88.59 -0.06
C GLN A 10 11.83 -87.65 0.48
N THR A 11 12.54 -87.01 -0.44
CA THR A 11 13.38 -85.85 -0.17
C THR A 11 12.48 -84.72 0.37
N PRO A 12 12.80 -84.08 1.51
CA PRO A 12 12.03 -82.95 2.00
C PRO A 12 12.36 -81.71 1.15
N GLU A 13 11.42 -81.25 0.33
CA GLU A 13 11.49 -79.91 -0.26
C GLU A 13 11.48 -78.88 0.88
N THR A 14 12.58 -78.14 0.99
CA THR A 14 12.80 -77.08 1.98
C THR A 14 12.25 -75.75 1.38
N PRO A 15 11.78 -74.78 2.19
CA PRO A 15 10.79 -73.77 1.78
C PRO A 15 11.43 -72.51 1.16
N GLU A 16 12.19 -72.67 0.09
CA GLU A 16 12.91 -71.57 -0.59
C GLU A 16 11.96 -70.51 -1.19
N ASN A 17 10.71 -70.91 -1.50
CA ASN A 17 9.66 -70.06 -2.07
C ASN A 17 8.96 -69.17 -1.03
N ALA A 18 8.94 -69.58 0.25
CA ALA A 18 8.28 -68.81 1.31
C ALA A 18 9.17 -67.66 1.81
N GLU A 19 10.49 -67.83 1.80
CA GLU A 19 11.44 -66.77 2.18
C GLU A 19 11.55 -65.68 1.11
N THR A 20 11.37 -66.04 -0.16
CA THR A 20 11.35 -65.09 -1.30
C THR A 20 10.09 -64.25 -1.33
N GLU A 21 8.90 -64.83 -1.12
CA GLU A 21 7.64 -64.06 -1.01
C GLU A 21 7.64 -63.05 0.14
N VAL A 22 8.20 -63.43 1.30
CA VAL A 22 8.31 -62.53 2.47
C VAL A 22 9.29 -61.39 2.20
N ALA A 23 10.39 -61.66 1.49
CA ALA A 23 11.35 -60.63 1.10
C ALA A 23 10.77 -59.63 0.10
N GLU A 24 9.95 -60.09 -0.85
CA GLU A 24 9.27 -59.24 -1.82
C GLU A 24 8.19 -58.35 -1.16
N ASP A 25 7.41 -58.88 -0.22
CA ASP A 25 6.40 -58.10 0.51
C ASP A 25 7.04 -57.04 1.42
N LEU A 26 8.15 -57.37 2.09
CA LEU A 26 8.95 -56.40 2.84
C LEU A 26 9.53 -55.31 1.95
N ALA A 27 10.05 -55.65 0.77
CA ALA A 27 10.58 -54.69 -0.19
C ALA A 27 9.48 -53.74 -0.70
N ALA A 28 8.30 -54.27 -1.04
CA ALA A 28 7.14 -53.47 -1.43
C ALA A 28 6.69 -52.54 -0.30
N ARG A 29 6.73 -53.01 0.95
CA ARG A 29 6.39 -52.19 2.12
C ARG A 29 7.40 -51.06 2.36
N VAL A 30 8.69 -51.33 2.20
CA VAL A 30 9.75 -50.32 2.31
C VAL A 30 9.57 -49.25 1.24
N GLN A 31 9.35 -49.65 -0.02
CA GLN A 31 9.12 -48.71 -1.12
C GLN A 31 7.90 -47.82 -0.86
N SER A 32 6.78 -48.40 -0.40
CA SER A 32 5.58 -47.63 -0.05
C SER A 32 5.82 -46.63 1.08
N LEU A 33 6.63 -46.98 2.08
CA LEU A 33 7.00 -46.08 3.18
C LEU A 33 7.93 -44.96 2.71
N GLU A 34 8.87 -45.26 1.81
CA GLU A 34 9.75 -44.26 1.20
C GLU A 34 8.97 -43.24 0.35
N GLU A 35 7.99 -43.69 -0.43
CA GLU A 35 7.09 -42.81 -1.20
C GLU A 35 6.24 -41.93 -0.29
N GLN A 36 5.66 -42.49 0.79
CA GLN A 36 4.91 -41.72 1.77
C GLN A 36 5.79 -40.70 2.50
N LEU A 37 7.03 -41.07 2.84
CA LEU A 37 8.00 -40.18 3.47
C LEU A 37 8.37 -39.03 2.51
N ALA A 38 8.63 -39.33 1.24
CA ALA A 38 8.93 -38.32 0.23
C ALA A 38 7.75 -37.35 0.04
N ALA A 39 6.52 -37.87 -0.04
CA ALA A 39 5.31 -37.04 -0.16
C ALA A 39 5.09 -36.16 1.09
N ALA A 40 5.30 -36.71 2.29
CA ALA A 40 5.21 -35.96 3.55
C ALA A 40 6.30 -34.89 3.68
N GLN A 41 7.52 -35.17 3.24
CA GLN A 41 8.62 -34.20 3.21
C GLN A 41 8.32 -33.05 2.24
N ASP A 42 7.85 -33.36 1.04
CA ASP A 42 7.43 -32.37 0.03
C ASP A 42 6.27 -31.51 0.55
N GLN A 43 5.27 -32.12 1.20
CA GLN A 43 4.19 -31.39 1.87
C GLN A 43 4.71 -30.49 3.00
N SER A 44 5.62 -31.00 3.85
CA SER A 44 6.21 -30.22 4.95
C SER A 44 6.99 -29.01 4.43
N LEU A 45 7.78 -29.18 3.36
CA LEU A 45 8.52 -28.09 2.72
C LEU A 45 7.57 -27.04 2.12
N ARG A 46 6.49 -27.45 1.46
CA ARG A 46 5.46 -26.53 0.97
C ARG A 46 4.80 -25.74 2.09
N VAL A 47 4.37 -26.41 3.16
CA VAL A 47 3.76 -25.75 4.32
C VAL A 47 4.74 -24.79 4.98
N ALA A 48 6.01 -25.15 5.12
CA ALA A 48 7.04 -24.27 5.65
C ALA A 48 7.22 -23.00 4.80
N ALA A 49 7.24 -23.14 3.47
CA ALA A 49 7.31 -22.01 2.54
C ALA A 49 6.06 -21.12 2.62
N GLU A 50 4.86 -21.70 2.70
CA GLU A 50 3.61 -20.97 2.89
C GLU A 50 3.61 -20.19 4.21
N LEU A 51 4.03 -20.79 5.31
CA LEU A 51 4.14 -20.13 6.61
C LEU A 51 5.11 -18.95 6.57
N GLN A 52 6.25 -19.09 5.88
CA GLN A 52 7.21 -18.00 5.71
C GLN A 52 6.61 -16.84 4.90
N ASN A 53 5.86 -17.15 3.83
CA ASN A 53 5.16 -16.14 3.04
C ASN A 53 4.06 -15.42 3.82
N ILE A 54 3.28 -16.16 4.62
CA ILE A 54 2.24 -15.60 5.49
C ILE A 54 2.88 -14.69 6.55
N ARG A 55 3.96 -15.13 7.20
CA ARG A 55 4.68 -14.30 8.19
C ARG A 55 5.16 -12.99 7.57
N ARG A 56 5.83 -13.05 6.41
CA ARG A 56 6.30 -11.85 5.70
C ARG A 56 5.16 -10.91 5.33
N ARG A 57 4.01 -11.46 4.90
CA ARG A 57 2.82 -10.65 4.59
C ARG A 57 2.25 -10.00 5.85
N ALA A 58 2.10 -10.76 6.93
CA ALA A 58 1.58 -10.26 8.20
C ALA A 58 2.45 -9.13 8.76
N GLU A 59 3.78 -9.24 8.68
CA GLU A 59 4.71 -8.19 9.08
C GLU A 59 4.47 -6.89 8.28
N GLN A 60 4.32 -7.01 6.96
CA GLN A 60 4.01 -5.85 6.09
C GLN A 60 2.64 -5.23 6.40
N ASP A 61 1.64 -6.05 6.68
CA ASP A 61 0.29 -5.57 6.99
C ASP A 61 0.25 -4.85 8.35
N VAL A 62 0.98 -5.36 9.34
CA VAL A 62 1.16 -4.71 10.65
C VAL A 62 1.88 -3.37 10.49
N GLU A 63 2.97 -3.34 9.72
CA GLU A 63 3.71 -2.10 9.47
C GLU A 63 2.84 -1.04 8.78
N LYS A 64 2.06 -1.44 7.76
CA LYS A 64 1.10 -0.55 7.09
C LYS A 64 0.01 -0.08 8.06
N ALA A 65 -0.55 -0.98 8.86
CA ALA A 65 -1.56 -0.62 9.84
C ALA A 65 -1.03 0.42 10.82
N HIS A 66 0.22 0.29 11.29
CA HIS A 66 0.84 1.30 12.14
C HIS A 66 1.06 2.64 11.44
N LYS A 67 1.59 2.62 10.21
CA LYS A 67 1.84 3.84 9.42
C LYS A 67 0.56 4.62 9.08
N PHE A 68 -0.55 3.92 8.88
CA PHE A 68 -1.81 4.52 8.39
C PHE A 68 -2.97 4.43 9.38
N ALA A 69 -2.72 4.04 10.64
CA ALA A 69 -3.76 3.95 11.68
C ALA A 69 -4.52 5.27 11.87
N LEU A 70 -3.82 6.40 11.73
CA LEU A 70 -4.38 7.73 11.93
C LEU A 70 -4.92 8.37 10.64
N GLU A 71 -4.92 7.67 9.49
CA GLU A 71 -5.30 8.23 8.18
C GLU A 71 -6.67 8.93 8.23
N LYS A 72 -7.70 8.22 8.70
CA LYS A 72 -9.06 8.76 8.76
C LYS A 72 -9.18 9.91 9.77
N PHE A 73 -8.62 9.74 10.96
CA PHE A 73 -8.68 10.75 12.02
C PHE A 73 -7.95 12.03 11.62
N ALA A 74 -6.78 11.89 11.02
CA ALA A 74 -6.01 13.01 10.50
C ALA A 74 -6.75 13.72 9.36
N GLY A 75 -7.39 12.95 8.47
CA GLY A 75 -8.26 13.49 7.41
C GLY A 75 -9.39 14.38 7.95
N ASP A 76 -10.06 13.94 9.01
CA ASP A 76 -11.13 14.72 9.67
C ASP A 76 -10.57 16.01 10.33
N LEU A 77 -9.36 15.95 10.90
CA LEU A 77 -8.69 17.13 11.48
C LEU A 77 -8.30 18.17 10.43
N LEU A 78 -8.11 17.79 9.17
CA LEU A 78 -7.79 18.75 8.11
C LEU A 78 -8.90 19.79 7.93
N ALA A 79 -10.17 19.41 8.12
CA ALA A 79 -11.29 20.35 8.06
C ALA A 79 -11.22 21.43 9.14
N VAL A 80 -10.63 21.12 10.30
CA VAL A 80 -10.37 22.09 11.37
C VAL A 80 -9.27 23.06 10.95
N ALA A 81 -8.16 22.55 10.41
CA ALA A 81 -7.07 23.39 9.89
C ALA A 81 -7.59 24.35 8.79
N ASP A 82 -8.37 23.83 7.83
CA ASP A 82 -8.96 24.64 6.76
C ASP A 82 -9.90 25.73 7.29
N SER A 83 -10.64 25.43 8.36
CA SER A 83 -11.55 26.39 8.97
C SER A 83 -10.79 27.53 9.67
N LEU A 84 -9.67 27.20 10.33
CA LEU A 84 -8.78 28.18 10.92
C LEU A 84 -8.12 29.05 9.84
N GLU A 85 -7.60 28.44 8.77
CA GLU A 85 -7.03 29.15 7.62
C GLU A 85 -8.05 30.10 6.98
N ARG A 86 -9.28 29.62 6.73
CA ARG A 86 -10.37 30.44 6.18
C ARG A 86 -10.75 31.60 7.11
N GLY A 87 -10.76 31.36 8.42
CA GLY A 87 -11.01 32.41 9.41
C GLY A 87 -9.95 33.52 9.35
N LEU A 88 -8.68 33.13 9.17
CA LEU A 88 -7.57 34.07 8.98
C LEU A 88 -7.69 34.82 7.65
N GLU A 89 -8.01 34.15 6.55
CA GLU A 89 -8.19 34.78 5.23
C GLU A 89 -9.32 35.82 5.21
N LEU A 90 -10.43 35.55 5.91
CA LEU A 90 -11.58 36.47 5.97
C LEU A 90 -11.39 37.61 6.97
N SER A 91 -10.43 37.51 7.88
CA SER A 91 -10.14 38.56 8.86
C SER A 91 -9.31 39.67 8.24
N ASN A 92 -9.65 40.92 8.54
CA ASN A 92 -8.88 42.08 8.09
C ASN A 92 -7.61 42.22 8.95
N PRO A 93 -6.39 42.08 8.38
CA PRO A 93 -5.15 42.23 9.13
C PRO A 93 -4.91 43.66 9.65
N ASP A 94 -5.53 44.67 9.05
CA ASP A 94 -5.38 46.08 9.41
C ASP A 94 -6.35 46.53 10.52
N ASP A 95 -7.27 45.65 10.95
CA ASP A 95 -8.20 45.95 12.03
C ASP A 95 -7.57 45.64 13.41
N GLU A 96 -7.12 46.69 14.09
CA GLU A 96 -6.49 46.61 15.42
C GLU A 96 -7.40 45.97 16.49
N ALA A 97 -8.73 45.98 16.32
CA ALA A 97 -9.64 45.32 17.26
C ALA A 97 -9.60 43.78 17.16
N VAL A 98 -9.27 43.26 15.98
CA VAL A 98 -9.27 41.81 15.69
C VAL A 98 -7.86 41.21 15.75
N LYS A 99 -6.83 42.05 15.62
CA LYS A 99 -5.42 41.65 15.59
C LYS A 99 -4.98 40.70 16.71
N PRO A 100 -5.30 40.91 18.01
CA PRO A 100 -4.91 39.95 19.06
C PRO A 100 -5.58 38.58 18.91
N MET A 101 -6.83 38.56 18.43
CA MET A 101 -7.55 37.31 18.16
C MET A 101 -6.93 36.59 16.97
N ARG A 102 -6.60 37.34 15.90
CA ARG A 102 -5.93 36.80 14.70
C ARG A 102 -4.60 36.16 15.05
N GLU A 103 -3.75 36.83 15.83
CA GLU A 103 -2.48 36.28 16.32
C GLU A 103 -2.68 34.99 17.12
N GLY A 104 -3.69 34.94 17.99
CA GLY A 104 -4.03 33.72 18.74
C GLY A 104 -4.45 32.55 17.84
N VAL A 105 -5.22 32.83 16.79
CA VAL A 105 -5.63 31.84 15.79
C VAL A 105 -4.43 31.37 14.95
N GLU A 106 -3.54 32.28 14.53
CA GLU A 106 -2.31 31.94 13.81
C GLU A 106 -1.39 31.02 14.64
N LEU A 107 -1.21 31.32 15.94
CA LEU A 107 -0.45 30.48 16.85
C LEU A 107 -1.08 29.10 17.04
N THR A 108 -2.41 29.04 17.11
CA THR A 108 -3.15 27.77 17.24
C THR A 108 -3.04 26.93 15.98
N LEU A 109 -3.18 27.55 14.80
CA LEU A 109 -2.98 26.89 13.51
C LEU A 109 -1.56 26.35 13.39
N LYS A 110 -0.55 27.14 13.77
CA LYS A 110 0.85 26.71 13.78
C LYS A 110 1.06 25.49 14.69
N LEU A 111 0.54 25.52 15.91
CA LEU A 111 0.62 24.40 16.84
C LEU A 111 -0.05 23.13 16.29
N LEU A 112 -1.18 23.28 15.61
CA LEU A 112 -1.86 22.18 14.94
C LEU A 112 -1.00 21.59 13.83
N LEU A 113 -0.47 22.41 12.92
CA LEU A 113 0.39 21.97 11.82
C LEU A 113 1.68 21.32 12.32
N ASP A 114 2.33 21.90 13.33
CA ASP A 114 3.53 21.31 13.96
C ASP A 114 3.21 19.95 14.62
N THR A 115 2.00 19.80 15.16
CA THR A 115 1.55 18.52 15.74
C THR A 115 1.31 17.48 14.66
N LEU A 116 0.67 17.86 13.55
CA LEU A 116 0.47 17.00 12.39
C LEU A 116 1.80 16.55 11.77
N ALA A 117 2.75 17.48 11.60
CA ALA A 117 4.08 17.19 11.07
C ALA A 117 4.87 16.16 11.90
N ARG A 118 4.76 16.22 13.25
CA ARG A 118 5.37 15.21 14.15
C ARG A 118 4.84 13.79 13.92
N HIS A 119 3.64 13.65 13.38
CA HIS A 119 3.02 12.38 13.01
C HIS A 119 3.15 12.08 11.51
N GLN A 120 4.17 12.64 10.85
CA GLN A 120 4.50 12.40 9.43
C GLN A 120 3.36 12.81 8.48
N LEU A 121 2.60 13.83 8.88
CA LEU A 121 1.60 14.47 8.04
C LEU A 121 2.17 15.79 7.50
N GLU A 122 2.51 15.79 6.21
CA GLU A 122 3.19 16.88 5.53
C GLU A 122 2.17 17.71 4.74
N GLN A 123 2.27 19.03 4.84
CA GLN A 123 1.42 19.97 4.11
C GLN A 123 1.97 20.19 2.70
N LEU A 124 1.07 20.17 1.72
CA LEU A 124 1.33 20.52 0.32
C LEU A 124 0.69 21.88 0.02
N ASP A 125 1.54 22.88 -0.17
CA ASP A 125 1.15 24.24 -0.56
C ASP A 125 1.89 24.66 -1.84
N PRO A 126 1.43 24.17 -3.02
CA PRO A 126 2.17 24.29 -4.28
C PRO A 126 2.03 25.67 -4.93
N HIS A 127 1.85 26.76 -4.18
CA HIS A 127 1.67 28.08 -4.75
C HIS A 127 2.90 28.52 -5.58
N GLY A 128 2.71 28.75 -6.87
CA GLY A 128 3.78 29.09 -7.81
C GLY A 128 4.56 27.89 -8.36
N GLU A 129 4.25 26.67 -7.93
CA GLU A 129 4.87 25.45 -8.46
C GLU A 129 4.14 24.92 -9.71
N PRO A 130 4.78 24.09 -10.53
CA PRO A 130 4.12 23.39 -11.63
C PRO A 130 2.97 22.51 -11.13
N PHE A 131 1.87 22.47 -11.89
CA PHE A 131 0.76 21.58 -11.57
C PHE A 131 1.17 20.11 -11.68
N ASN A 132 1.03 19.34 -10.59
CA ASN A 132 1.23 17.90 -10.57
C ASN A 132 -0.13 17.17 -10.35
N PRO A 133 -0.65 16.42 -11.33
CA PRO A 133 -1.90 15.67 -11.20
C PRO A 133 -1.91 14.61 -10.09
N GLU A 134 -0.74 14.12 -9.67
CA GLU A 134 -0.65 13.12 -8.60
C GLU A 134 -0.95 13.72 -7.23
N HIS A 135 -0.70 15.01 -7.04
CA HIS A 135 -0.80 15.68 -5.74
C HIS A 135 -1.82 16.83 -5.73
N HIS A 136 -2.20 17.35 -6.89
CA HIS A 136 -3.04 18.54 -7.03
C HIS A 136 -4.32 18.23 -7.80
N GLN A 137 -5.41 18.88 -7.40
CA GLN A 137 -6.70 18.87 -8.07
C GLN A 137 -6.98 20.27 -8.61
N ALA A 138 -6.93 20.43 -9.94
CA ALA A 138 -7.24 21.69 -10.60
C ALA A 138 -8.76 21.95 -10.55
N MET A 139 -9.17 23.01 -9.85
CA MET A 139 -10.57 23.43 -9.73
C MET A 139 -10.99 24.38 -10.85
N ALA A 140 -10.07 25.23 -11.28
CA ALA A 140 -10.28 26.20 -12.34
C ALA A 140 -8.97 26.50 -13.07
N MET A 141 -9.10 27.03 -14.27
CA MET A 141 -7.98 27.62 -15.01
C MET A 141 -8.23 29.12 -15.16
N GLU A 142 -7.22 29.94 -14.87
CA GLU A 142 -7.29 31.39 -14.96
C GLU A 142 -6.18 31.93 -15.85
N GLU A 143 -6.49 32.94 -16.66
CA GLU A 143 -5.51 33.57 -17.53
C GLU A 143 -4.54 34.40 -16.69
N SER A 144 -3.24 34.18 -16.86
CA SER A 144 -2.22 34.94 -16.14
C SER A 144 -1.03 35.22 -17.05
N THR A 145 -0.56 36.46 -17.00
CA THR A 145 0.69 36.89 -17.63
C THR A 145 1.87 36.86 -16.67
N HIS A 146 1.62 36.53 -15.39
CA HIS A 146 2.61 36.63 -14.32
C HIS A 146 3.34 35.32 -14.04
N VAL A 147 2.78 34.18 -14.46
CA VAL A 147 3.31 32.84 -14.15
C VAL A 147 3.20 31.96 -15.39
N GLU A 148 4.16 31.06 -15.59
CA GLU A 148 4.17 30.17 -16.76
C GLU A 148 2.86 29.36 -16.86
N PRO A 149 2.31 29.15 -18.08
CA PRO A 149 1.13 28.32 -18.27
C PRO A 149 1.30 26.92 -17.66
N GLY A 150 0.28 26.42 -16.94
CA GLY A 150 0.35 25.14 -16.25
C GLY A 150 0.94 25.21 -14.83
N SER A 151 1.19 26.39 -14.30
CA SER A 151 1.63 26.61 -12.91
C SER A 151 0.44 26.87 -11.98
N VAL A 152 0.59 26.56 -10.70
CA VAL A 152 -0.42 26.85 -9.68
C VAL A 152 -0.42 28.34 -9.37
N LEU A 153 -1.53 29.02 -9.67
CA LEU A 153 -1.74 30.45 -9.37
C LEU A 153 -2.19 30.68 -7.94
N LYS A 154 -3.09 29.83 -7.45
CA LYS A 154 -3.66 29.95 -6.11
C LYS A 154 -3.99 28.58 -5.56
N VAL A 155 -3.71 28.40 -4.28
CA VAL A 155 -4.14 27.23 -3.52
C VAL A 155 -5.40 27.62 -2.76
N PHE A 156 -6.52 26.98 -3.08
CA PHE A 156 -7.80 27.21 -2.40
C PHE A 156 -7.95 26.34 -1.14
N GLN A 157 -7.36 25.15 -1.18
CA GLN A 157 -7.29 24.24 -0.05
C GLN A 157 -5.98 23.48 -0.15
N LYS A 158 -5.18 23.51 0.92
CA LYS A 158 -3.88 22.84 0.95
C LYS A 158 -4.04 21.32 0.93
N GLY A 159 -3.10 20.65 0.28
CA GLY A 159 -3.03 19.19 0.24
C GLY A 159 -2.25 18.64 1.43
N TYR A 160 -2.34 17.34 1.66
CA TYR A 160 -1.58 16.67 2.72
C TYR A 160 -1.15 15.25 2.34
N LEU A 161 0.06 14.89 2.75
CA LEU A 161 0.64 13.55 2.63
C LEU A 161 0.78 12.94 4.03
N LEU A 162 0.39 11.68 4.21
CA LEU A 162 0.65 10.92 5.43
C LEU A 162 1.66 9.82 5.12
N ASN A 163 2.83 9.85 5.74
CA ASN A 163 3.91 8.88 5.49
C ASN A 163 4.22 8.70 3.98
N GLY A 164 4.20 9.81 3.22
CA GLY A 164 4.44 9.83 1.78
C GLY A 164 3.25 9.38 0.90
N ARG A 165 2.11 9.01 1.49
CA ARG A 165 0.87 8.68 0.76
C ARG A 165 -0.07 9.88 0.73
N LEU A 166 -0.67 10.14 -0.42
CA LEU A 166 -1.68 11.20 -0.56
C LEU A 166 -2.89 10.95 0.33
N LEU A 167 -3.10 11.84 1.30
CA LEU A 167 -4.28 11.85 2.16
C LEU A 167 -5.38 12.73 1.54
N ARG A 168 -4.99 13.90 1.03
CA ARG A 168 -5.89 14.82 0.33
C ARG A 168 -5.11 15.64 -0.70
N PRO A 169 -5.59 15.77 -1.95
CA PRO A 169 -4.94 16.63 -2.94
C PRO A 169 -5.09 18.11 -2.58
N ALA A 170 -4.14 18.93 -3.01
CA ALA A 170 -4.29 20.38 -2.94
C ALA A 170 -5.27 20.85 -4.01
N MET A 171 -6.32 21.59 -3.63
CA MET A 171 -7.23 22.20 -4.60
C MET A 171 -6.65 23.51 -5.09
N VAL A 172 -6.39 23.60 -6.39
CA VAL A 172 -5.61 24.69 -6.98
C VAL A 172 -6.31 25.32 -8.18
N VAL A 173 -5.97 26.58 -8.43
CA VAL A 173 -6.25 27.29 -9.69
C VAL A 173 -4.97 27.27 -10.50
N VAL A 174 -5.05 26.85 -11.76
CA VAL A 174 -3.90 26.70 -12.65
C VAL A 174 -3.87 27.82 -13.67
N SER A 175 -2.69 28.33 -14.02
CA SER A 175 -2.52 29.33 -15.05
C SER A 175 -2.80 28.75 -16.44
N LYS A 176 -3.51 29.52 -17.25
CA LYS A 176 -3.63 29.31 -18.69
C LYS A 176 -2.96 30.47 -19.42
N ALA A 177 -2.36 30.17 -20.58
CA ALA A 177 -1.90 31.21 -21.48
C ALA A 177 -3.08 32.13 -21.85
N PRO A 178 -2.90 33.47 -21.82
CA PRO A 178 -3.92 34.39 -22.31
C PRO A 178 -4.29 34.00 -23.74
N ALA A 179 -5.58 33.96 -24.06
CA ALA A 179 -6.00 33.72 -25.42
C ALA A 179 -5.47 34.85 -26.32
N GLU A 180 -4.59 34.54 -27.28
CA GLU A 180 -4.25 35.47 -28.35
C GLU A 180 -5.56 35.84 -29.06
N ALA A 181 -5.97 37.10 -28.96
CA ALA A 181 -7.11 37.62 -29.68
C ALA A 181 -6.85 37.42 -31.18
N THR A 182 -7.52 36.46 -31.80
CA THR A 182 -7.58 36.33 -33.25
C THR A 182 -8.01 37.67 -33.82
N PRO A 183 -7.22 38.32 -34.69
CA PRO A 183 -7.64 39.58 -35.30
C PRO A 183 -8.87 39.27 -36.17
N SER A 184 -10.01 39.84 -35.77
CA SER A 184 -11.23 39.86 -36.59
C SER A 184 -10.88 40.57 -37.89
N ILE A 185 -10.83 39.80 -38.98
CA ILE A 185 -10.74 40.35 -40.34
C ILE A 185 -12.09 41.02 -40.60
N ASP A 186 -12.16 42.34 -40.46
CA ASP A 186 -13.28 43.15 -40.93
C ASP A 186 -13.37 43.00 -42.46
N GLU A 187 -14.27 42.14 -42.90
CA GLU A 187 -14.72 42.03 -44.29
C GLU A 187 -15.62 43.25 -44.58
N LYS A 188 -15.01 44.36 -45.03
CA LYS A 188 -15.75 45.49 -45.61
C LYS A 188 -16.04 45.22 -47.08
N ALA A 189 -17.32 44.98 -47.36
CA ALA A 189 -17.97 45.11 -48.66
C ALA A 189 -18.02 46.57 -49.15
#